data_AF-A0A316YS90-F1
#
_entry.id   AF-A0A316YS90-F1
#
_cell.length_a   1.000
_cell.length_b   1.000
_cell.length_c   1.000
_cell.angle_alpha   90.00
_cell.angle_beta   90.00
_cell.angle_gamma   90.00
#
_symmetry.space_group_name_H-M   'P 1'
#
loop_
_entity.id
_entity.type
_entity.pdbx_description
1 polymer ?
#
loop_
_entity_poly.entity_id
_entity_poly.type
_entity_poly.pdbx_seq_one_letter_code
_entity_poly.pdbx_strand_id
1 'polypeptide(L)'
;MPSPSSVKAALKTHRVDVPELSSRRRLKRRKDLFCVSTSEQPDSSAEYHCCKGCGVPSPRVYESGWTCLSPDCSQFWSFAKCAPESLRYRHDFLQLRPEPRLFAVGGMPFPLAPARSSAWTQGRGQEPSSDDLRGLHCIQCGRISCRRSPHYLQCQTCYAQTVSPSTVVAAPQLDVTTPTLQDTIVDPSSGIKSVFKTLQDRHGRPMEVASFLLDEQGDCAVHIVQGLEPEMDEIFTELQRGLSPRDLQQHSWEEVVPFMRHPLHRHTMKGDLLSQQFTFNYGVGYKHAVDMSTVPLSQAPKSAQSALALLEERTKAVLGDRPPPDQGDGVGPGYFNELYPVRYVDSQRMNFHDDGEPGLGPIISSLSLGVGATMTFRSKGKVRGSSNSAGEKKGVGAAVATKSIKVLRIPLRHGTVVIQQGLDLQRRFEHQVVPLADVGKEGAGGIRMALTARYIDASVNDKTTMSTKKRPSSGEIEPRPDKKR
;
A
#
# COMPACT_ATOMS: atom_id res chain seq x y z
N MET A 1 -11.93 -12.25 50.67
CA MET A 1 -13.00 -13.25 50.85
C MET A 1 -14.22 -12.49 51.35
N PRO A 2 -15.25 -12.34 50.52
CA PRO A 2 -16.40 -13.23 50.66
C PRO A 2 -16.75 -13.97 49.36
N SER A 3 -17.58 -14.99 49.55
CA SER A 3 -17.93 -16.12 48.68
C SER A 3 -19.05 -15.81 47.69
N PRO A 4 -19.25 -16.69 46.67
CA PRO A 4 -20.19 -16.49 45.58
C PRO A 4 -21.53 -17.18 45.85
N SER A 5 -22.66 -16.50 45.58
CA SER A 5 -23.88 -17.15 45.05
C SER A 5 -24.98 -16.15 44.67
N SER A 6 -25.55 -16.41 43.49
CA SER A 6 -26.90 -16.08 43.02
C SER A 6 -27.33 -14.62 42.88
N VAL A 7 -27.34 -14.13 41.62
CA VAL A 7 -28.59 -13.68 40.97
C VAL A 7 -28.56 -14.06 39.47
N LYS A 8 -29.27 -15.14 39.11
CA LYS A 8 -29.78 -15.33 37.75
C LYS A 8 -31.09 -14.54 37.65
N ALA A 9 -31.14 -13.50 36.82
CA ALA A 9 -32.39 -13.04 36.21
C ALA A 9 -32.14 -12.07 35.04
N ALA A 10 -32.79 -12.37 33.91
CA ALA A 10 -33.21 -11.44 32.85
C ALA A 10 -32.17 -10.86 31.86
N LEU A 11 -31.61 -11.71 30.99
CA LEU A 11 -31.24 -11.29 29.63
C LEU A 11 -32.47 -11.40 28.72
N LYS A 12 -33.26 -10.32 28.64
CA LYS A 12 -34.19 -10.10 27.54
C LYS A 12 -33.40 -9.47 26.39
N THR A 13 -33.31 -10.24 25.32
CA THR A 13 -32.75 -9.89 24.02
C THR A 13 -33.45 -8.66 23.43
N HIS A 14 -32.73 -7.54 23.29
CA HIS A 14 -33.05 -6.54 22.28
C HIS A 14 -32.21 -6.85 21.04
N ARG A 15 -32.82 -7.58 20.11
CA ARG A 15 -32.39 -7.66 18.71
C ARG A 15 -32.52 -6.25 18.13
N VAL A 16 -31.40 -5.61 17.85
CA VAL A 16 -31.37 -4.47 16.93
C VAL A 16 -31.10 -5.07 15.56
N ASP A 17 -32.17 -5.20 14.76
CA ASP A 17 -32.06 -5.60 13.36
C ASP A 17 -31.28 -4.53 12.58
N VAL A 18 -30.05 -4.84 12.21
CA VAL A 18 -29.26 -4.05 11.26
C VAL A 18 -29.66 -4.50 9.85
N PRO A 19 -30.22 -3.63 8.99
CA PRO A 19 -30.61 -4.04 7.64
C PRO A 19 -29.38 -4.36 6.79
N GLU A 20 -29.34 -5.62 6.36
CA GLU A 20 -28.45 -6.17 5.36
C GLU A 20 -28.61 -5.39 4.02
N LEU A 21 -27.62 -4.59 3.65
CA LEU A 21 -27.57 -3.90 2.34
C LEU A 21 -27.12 -4.87 1.25
N SER A 22 -27.98 -5.85 0.97
CA SER A 22 -28.00 -6.61 -0.27
C SER A 22 -29.31 -6.28 -0.98
N SER A 23 -29.26 -5.48 -2.03
CA SER A 23 -30.25 -5.55 -3.11
C SER A 23 -29.86 -4.65 -4.29
N ARG A 24 -29.55 -5.31 -5.41
CA ARG A 24 -29.69 -4.75 -6.75
C ARG A 24 -31.13 -4.24 -6.92
N ARG A 25 -31.37 -2.94 -6.74
CA ARG A 25 -32.65 -2.32 -7.11
C ARG A 25 -32.52 -1.68 -8.49
N ARG A 26 -33.18 -2.31 -9.48
CA ARG A 26 -33.54 -1.68 -10.76
C ARG A 26 -34.27 -0.36 -10.46
N LEU A 27 -33.69 0.77 -10.86
CA LEU A 27 -34.40 2.05 -10.88
C LEU A 27 -35.60 1.92 -11.85
N LYS A 28 -36.82 1.90 -11.30
CA LYS A 28 -38.03 2.21 -12.06
C LYS A 28 -38.00 3.71 -12.38
N ARG A 29 -38.03 4.04 -13.68
CA ARG A 29 -38.18 5.39 -14.21
C ARG A 29 -39.45 6.03 -13.61
N ARG A 30 -39.29 7.02 -12.73
CA ARG A 30 -40.34 8.00 -12.45
C ARG A 30 -40.27 9.07 -13.53
N LYS A 31 -41.22 8.99 -14.47
CA LYS A 31 -41.63 10.11 -15.32
C LYS A 31 -42.47 11.03 -14.43
N ASP A 32 -41.88 12.04 -13.81
CA ASP A 32 -42.64 13.15 -13.27
C ASP A 32 -41.83 14.44 -13.42
N LEU A 33 -42.34 15.24 -14.36
CA LEU A 33 -42.20 16.66 -14.61
C LEU A 33 -41.22 17.46 -13.73
N PHE A 34 -40.13 17.93 -14.36
CA PHE A 34 -39.56 19.23 -14.03
C PHE A 34 -40.48 20.32 -14.61
N CYS A 35 -41.43 20.81 -13.82
CA CYS A 35 -42.09 22.07 -14.09
C CYS A 35 -41.29 23.17 -13.39
N VAL A 36 -40.39 23.83 -14.13
CA VAL A 36 -39.77 25.07 -13.68
C VAL A 36 -40.75 26.19 -14.03
N SER A 37 -41.32 26.84 -13.02
CA SER A 37 -42.12 28.04 -13.18
C SER A 37 -41.21 29.20 -13.60
N THR A 38 -41.19 29.54 -14.89
CA THR A 38 -40.51 30.71 -15.43
C THR A 38 -41.50 31.86 -15.57
N SER A 39 -41.44 32.85 -14.69
CA SER A 39 -41.97 34.20 -14.96
C SER A 39 -40.81 35.17 -15.09
N GLU A 40 -40.04 35.01 -16.16
CA GLU A 40 -39.12 36.00 -16.73
C GLU A 40 -38.77 35.42 -18.11
N GLN A 41 -39.26 36.05 -19.18
CA GLN A 41 -39.02 35.62 -20.57
C GLN A 41 -37.53 35.81 -20.88
N PRO A 42 -36.75 34.74 -21.15
CA PRO A 42 -35.48 34.90 -21.82
C PRO A 42 -35.77 35.14 -23.30
N ASP A 43 -35.21 36.21 -23.85
CA ASP A 43 -35.18 36.48 -25.30
C ASP A 43 -34.38 35.34 -25.98
N SER A 44 -35.06 34.24 -26.32
CA SER A 44 -34.43 32.96 -26.67
C SER A 44 -34.55 32.72 -28.18
N SER A 45 -33.45 32.95 -28.92
CA SER A 45 -33.35 32.74 -30.37
C SER A 45 -32.69 31.41 -30.78
N ALA A 46 -32.56 30.43 -29.87
CA ALA A 46 -31.89 29.19 -30.24
C ALA A 46 -32.72 28.31 -31.18
N GLU A 47 -32.08 27.89 -32.26
CA GLU A 47 -32.67 27.05 -33.30
C GLU A 47 -32.80 25.60 -32.81
N TYR A 48 -34.01 25.06 -32.78
CA TYR A 48 -34.30 23.64 -32.48
C TYR A 48 -34.82 22.93 -33.73
N HIS A 49 -34.40 21.68 -33.93
CA HIS A 49 -35.00 20.82 -34.96
C HIS A 49 -35.41 19.47 -34.38
N CYS A 50 -36.53 18.94 -34.88
CA CYS A 50 -37.01 17.61 -34.53
C CYS A 50 -36.31 16.54 -35.39
N CYS A 51 -35.80 15.50 -34.74
CA CYS A 51 -35.19 14.39 -35.45
C CYS A 51 -36.24 13.60 -36.24
N LYS A 52 -35.98 13.35 -37.53
CA LYS A 52 -36.84 12.48 -38.36
C LYS A 52 -36.85 11.01 -37.90
N GLY A 53 -35.82 10.56 -37.19
CA GLY A 53 -35.71 9.18 -36.71
C GLY A 53 -36.45 8.92 -35.39
N CYS A 54 -36.28 9.78 -34.38
CA CYS A 54 -36.91 9.59 -33.06
C CYS A 54 -38.01 10.60 -32.72
N GLY A 55 -38.23 11.64 -33.53
CA GLY A 55 -39.19 12.72 -33.27
C GLY A 55 -38.79 13.68 -32.16
N VAL A 56 -37.69 13.42 -31.44
CA VAL A 56 -37.25 14.24 -30.30
C VAL A 56 -36.60 15.55 -30.80
N PRO A 57 -36.99 16.72 -30.26
CA PRO A 57 -36.31 17.98 -30.57
C PRO A 57 -34.90 17.99 -30.00
N SER A 58 -33.94 18.50 -30.78
CA SER A 58 -32.57 18.77 -30.33
C SER A 58 -32.17 20.19 -30.72
N PRO A 59 -31.47 20.95 -29.86
CA PRO A 59 -30.94 22.26 -30.22
C PRO A 59 -29.85 22.13 -31.28
N ARG A 60 -29.70 23.16 -32.11
CA ARG A 60 -28.55 23.30 -33.00
C ARG A 60 -27.36 23.83 -32.22
N VAL A 61 -26.48 22.91 -31.80
CA VAL A 61 -25.30 23.23 -30.98
C VAL A 61 -24.16 23.83 -31.80
N TYR A 62 -24.00 23.41 -33.06
CA TYR A 62 -22.82 23.71 -33.88
C TYR A 62 -23.16 24.48 -35.15
N GLU A 63 -22.23 25.35 -35.57
CA GLU A 63 -22.34 26.10 -36.85
C GLU A 63 -22.40 25.13 -38.03
N SER A 64 -21.55 24.08 -37.98
CA SER A 64 -21.33 23.06 -39.00
C SER A 64 -22.58 22.26 -39.37
N GLY A 65 -23.64 22.31 -38.56
CA GLY A 65 -24.93 21.71 -38.87
C GLY A 65 -25.68 21.23 -37.63
N TRP A 66 -26.92 20.83 -37.86
CA TRP A 66 -27.74 20.18 -36.84
C TRP A 66 -27.56 18.66 -36.84
N THR A 67 -27.58 18.06 -35.65
CA THR A 67 -27.60 16.61 -35.45
C THR A 67 -28.55 16.26 -34.30
N CYS A 68 -29.09 15.04 -34.30
CA CYS A 68 -29.86 14.54 -33.17
C CYS A 68 -28.94 14.30 -31.96
N LEU A 69 -29.39 14.73 -30.78
CA LEU A 69 -28.68 14.58 -29.50
C LEU A 69 -29.36 13.57 -28.56
N SER A 70 -30.39 12.87 -29.03
CA SER A 70 -31.00 11.76 -28.29
C SER A 70 -30.11 10.50 -28.39
N PRO A 71 -29.52 10.01 -27.29
CA PRO A 71 -28.53 8.92 -27.31
C PRO A 71 -29.10 7.58 -27.76
N ASP A 72 -30.42 7.40 -27.66
CA ASP A 72 -31.12 6.18 -28.07
C ASP A 72 -31.55 6.21 -29.56
N CYS A 73 -31.27 7.29 -30.29
CA CYS A 73 -31.65 7.44 -31.69
C CYS A 73 -30.55 6.94 -32.64
N SER A 74 -30.94 6.22 -33.70
CA SER A 74 -30.02 5.81 -34.77
C SER A 74 -29.38 6.98 -35.54
N GLN A 75 -29.91 8.20 -35.39
CA GLN A 75 -29.38 9.43 -35.98
C GLN A 75 -28.56 10.25 -34.98
N PHE A 76 -28.27 9.72 -33.78
CA PHE A 76 -27.43 10.39 -32.78
C PHE A 76 -26.06 10.73 -33.36
N TRP A 77 -25.67 12.01 -33.27
CA TRP A 77 -24.41 12.51 -33.82
C TRP A 77 -24.20 12.28 -35.35
N SER A 78 -25.26 12.00 -36.10
CA SER A 78 -25.18 11.83 -37.54
C SER A 78 -25.39 13.16 -38.27
N PHE A 79 -24.31 13.70 -38.83
CA PHE A 79 -24.38 14.85 -39.74
C PHE A 79 -24.77 14.37 -41.14
N ALA A 80 -25.64 15.13 -41.82
CA ALA A 80 -26.37 14.67 -43.00
C ALA A 80 -25.53 14.17 -44.20
N LYS A 81 -24.21 14.42 -44.26
CA LYS A 81 -23.36 13.94 -45.36
C LYS A 81 -21.95 13.51 -44.94
N CYS A 82 -21.28 14.22 -44.02
CA CYS A 82 -19.94 13.88 -43.51
C CYS A 82 -19.80 14.34 -42.06
N ALA A 83 -18.95 13.67 -41.26
CA ALA A 83 -18.55 14.22 -39.96
C ALA A 83 -17.74 15.51 -40.18
N PRO A 84 -18.09 16.63 -39.52
CA PRO A 84 -17.38 17.88 -39.70
C PRO A 84 -15.97 17.80 -39.08
N GLU A 85 -14.98 18.37 -39.77
CA GLU A 85 -13.60 18.43 -39.28
C GLU A 85 -13.45 19.39 -38.08
N SER A 86 -14.38 20.33 -37.93
CA SER A 86 -14.41 21.29 -36.83
C SER A 86 -15.83 21.48 -36.30
N LEU A 87 -15.96 21.46 -34.97
CA LEU A 87 -17.22 21.64 -34.24
C LEU A 87 -17.18 22.96 -33.47
N ARG A 88 -17.43 24.06 -34.18
CA ARG A 88 -17.60 25.38 -33.55
C ARG A 88 -19.01 25.51 -32.99
N TYR A 89 -19.11 25.88 -31.71
CA TYR A 89 -20.39 26.15 -31.08
C TYR A 89 -21.03 27.38 -31.72
N ARG A 90 -22.35 27.34 -31.96
CA ARG A 90 -23.06 28.55 -32.38
C ARG A 90 -23.13 29.55 -31.24
N HIS A 91 -23.00 30.83 -31.59
CA HIS A 91 -23.04 31.92 -30.64
C HIS A 91 -24.39 32.01 -29.89
N ASP A 92 -25.51 31.86 -30.59
CA ASP A 92 -26.86 31.83 -30.00
C ASP A 92 -27.06 30.67 -29.02
N PHE A 93 -26.51 29.49 -29.33
CA PHE A 93 -26.50 28.35 -28.42
C PHE A 93 -25.68 28.63 -27.15
N LEU A 94 -24.55 29.33 -27.25
CA LEU A 94 -23.76 29.71 -26.07
C LEU A 94 -24.48 30.72 -25.17
N GLN A 95 -25.37 31.54 -25.74
CA GLN A 95 -26.20 32.50 -25.02
C GLN A 95 -27.42 31.87 -24.33
N LEU A 96 -27.78 30.62 -24.64
CA LEU A 96 -28.86 29.88 -23.95
C LEU A 96 -28.59 29.62 -22.47
N ARG A 97 -27.33 29.71 -22.05
CA ARG A 97 -27.03 29.76 -20.63
C ARG A 97 -27.24 31.22 -20.21
N PRO A 98 -28.31 31.56 -19.45
CA PRO A 98 -28.22 32.76 -18.64
C PRO A 98 -26.91 32.64 -17.89
N GLU A 99 -26.02 33.61 -18.05
CA GLU A 99 -24.76 33.65 -17.35
C GLU A 99 -25.11 33.36 -15.89
N PRO A 100 -24.72 32.18 -15.34
CA PRO A 100 -25.22 31.81 -14.03
C PRO A 100 -24.85 32.96 -13.11
N ARG A 101 -25.81 33.53 -12.38
CA ARG A 101 -25.51 34.60 -11.39
C ARG A 101 -24.34 34.22 -10.47
N LEU A 102 -24.00 32.93 -10.38
CA LEU A 102 -22.76 32.39 -9.82
C LEU A 102 -21.47 33.04 -10.33
N PHE A 103 -21.34 33.35 -11.63
CA PHE A 103 -20.16 34.04 -12.18
C PHE A 103 -20.20 35.54 -11.98
N ALA A 104 -21.38 36.16 -11.90
CA ALA A 104 -21.54 37.58 -11.59
C ALA A 104 -21.09 37.94 -10.16
N VAL A 105 -21.02 36.97 -9.25
CA VAL A 105 -20.46 37.14 -7.89
C VAL A 105 -18.97 36.75 -7.82
N GLY A 106 -18.35 36.37 -8.95
CA GLY A 106 -16.90 36.09 -9.04
C GLY A 106 -16.43 34.87 -8.23
N GLY A 107 -17.35 33.99 -7.79
CA GLY A 107 -17.02 32.87 -6.91
C GLY A 107 -17.42 31.52 -7.51
N MET A 108 -16.51 30.54 -7.45
CA MET A 108 -16.88 29.14 -7.69
C MET A 108 -17.98 28.71 -6.70
N PRO A 109 -18.98 27.92 -7.13
CA PRO A 109 -20.11 27.51 -6.27
C PRO A 109 -19.70 26.70 -5.03
N PHE A 110 -18.48 26.15 -5.04
CA PHE A 110 -17.87 25.45 -3.92
C PHE A 110 -16.34 25.58 -4.02
N PRO A 111 -15.60 25.46 -2.89
CA PRO A 111 -14.14 25.40 -2.92
C PRO A 111 -13.66 24.22 -3.77
N LEU A 112 -12.89 24.49 -4.83
CA LEU A 112 -12.22 23.44 -5.62
C LEU A 112 -11.01 22.87 -4.87
N ALA A 113 -10.40 23.69 -4.01
CA ALA A 113 -9.33 23.25 -3.14
C ALA A 113 -9.92 22.36 -2.03
N PRO A 114 -9.41 21.13 -1.84
CA PRO A 114 -9.81 20.32 -0.70
C PRO A 114 -9.53 21.10 0.59
N ALA A 115 -10.46 21.01 1.54
CA ALA A 115 -10.25 21.58 2.87
C ALA A 115 -8.97 20.99 3.46
N ARG A 116 -8.09 21.84 3.99
CA ARG A 116 -6.94 21.36 4.77
C ARG A 116 -7.49 20.63 5.99
N SER A 117 -7.02 19.41 6.27
CA SER A 117 -7.47 18.72 7.48
C SER A 117 -7.14 19.60 8.69
N SER A 118 -8.12 19.74 9.58
CA SER A 118 -8.07 20.66 10.73
C SER A 118 -6.91 20.36 11.69
N ALA A 119 -6.35 19.14 11.62
CA ALA A 119 -5.11 18.75 12.27
C ALA A 119 -3.93 19.69 11.92
N TRP A 120 -3.81 20.11 10.65
CA TRP A 120 -2.72 20.99 10.20
C TRP A 120 -2.93 22.45 10.60
N THR A 121 -4.17 22.92 10.60
CA THR A 121 -4.47 24.33 10.89
C THR A 121 -4.45 24.64 12.38
N GLN A 122 -4.65 23.63 13.24
CA GLN A 122 -4.69 23.82 14.70
C GLN A 122 -3.38 23.45 15.41
N GLY A 123 -2.34 23.02 14.69
CA GLY A 123 -1.05 22.64 15.30
C GLY A 123 -1.15 21.49 16.30
N ARG A 124 -2.26 20.75 16.33
CA ARG A 124 -2.41 19.54 17.13
C ARG A 124 -1.74 18.44 16.33
N GLY A 125 -0.54 18.03 16.75
CA GLY A 125 0.19 16.98 16.05
C GLY A 125 -0.63 15.71 16.03
N GLN A 126 -1.15 15.38 14.86
CA GLN A 126 -1.88 14.16 14.59
C GLN A 126 -1.15 13.43 13.48
N GLU A 127 -1.03 12.12 13.65
CA GLU A 127 -0.41 11.26 12.65
C GLU A 127 -1.18 11.31 11.33
N PRO A 128 -0.48 11.18 10.18
CA PRO A 128 -1.12 11.22 8.87
C PRO A 128 -2.19 10.13 8.78
N SER A 129 -3.42 10.53 8.45
CA SER A 129 -4.46 9.57 8.06
C SER A 129 -4.22 9.08 6.62
N SER A 130 -4.97 8.06 6.23
CA SER A 130 -5.00 7.58 4.84
C SER A 130 -5.38 8.67 3.82
N ASP A 131 -6.22 9.62 4.22
CA ASP A 131 -6.62 10.74 3.37
C ASP A 131 -5.50 11.77 3.22
N ASP A 132 -4.65 11.95 4.24
CA ASP A 132 -3.48 12.83 4.16
C ASP A 132 -2.40 12.30 3.19
N LEU A 133 -2.52 11.06 2.70
CA LEU A 133 -1.63 10.48 1.68
C LEU A 133 -2.04 10.82 0.24
N ARG A 134 -3.31 11.19 0.03
CA ARG A 134 -3.89 11.37 -1.31
C ARG A 134 -3.35 12.62 -2.02
N GLY A 135 -2.89 13.61 -1.27
CA GLY A 135 -2.14 14.74 -1.81
C GLY A 135 -2.36 16.06 -1.06
N LEU A 136 -1.59 17.06 -1.47
CA LEU A 136 -1.57 18.42 -0.96
C LEU A 136 -1.94 19.38 -2.10
N HIS A 137 -2.88 20.29 -1.84
CA HIS A 137 -3.03 21.49 -2.66
C HIS A 137 -2.08 22.59 -2.18
N CYS A 138 -1.13 23.00 -3.04
CA CYS A 138 -0.15 24.01 -2.72
C CYS A 138 -0.73 25.42 -2.82
N ILE A 139 -0.74 26.18 -1.72
CA ILE A 139 -1.25 27.55 -1.71
C ILE A 139 -0.35 28.58 -2.42
N GLN A 140 0.91 28.23 -2.68
CA GLN A 140 1.84 29.14 -3.38
C GLN A 140 1.70 29.06 -4.91
N CYS A 141 1.49 27.87 -5.47
CA CYS A 141 1.41 27.69 -6.93
C CYS A 141 0.09 27.08 -7.44
N GLY A 142 -0.86 26.75 -6.55
CA GLY A 142 -2.15 26.15 -6.89
C GLY A 142 -2.11 24.69 -7.35
N ARG A 143 -0.92 24.07 -7.45
CA ARG A 143 -0.79 22.68 -7.92
C ARG A 143 -1.03 21.66 -6.83
N ILE A 144 -1.48 20.48 -7.25
CA ILE A 144 -1.64 19.31 -6.39
C ILE A 144 -0.36 18.48 -6.40
N SER A 145 0.07 17.99 -5.24
CA SER A 145 1.27 17.16 -5.10
C SER A 145 0.99 15.95 -4.21
N CYS A 146 1.53 14.79 -4.57
CA CYS A 146 1.44 13.61 -3.70
C CYS A 146 2.32 13.79 -2.46
N ARG A 147 1.89 13.24 -1.32
CA ARG A 147 2.72 13.23 -0.11
C ARG A 147 3.86 12.22 -0.27
N ARG A 148 5.11 12.68 -0.11
CA ARG A 148 6.32 11.83 -0.14
C ARG A 148 6.87 11.50 1.26
N SER A 149 6.77 12.42 2.22
CA SER A 149 7.29 12.25 3.58
C SER A 149 6.15 12.16 4.61
N PRO A 150 6.30 11.37 5.68
CA PRO A 150 5.35 11.38 6.78
C PRO A 150 5.51 12.63 7.66
N HIS A 151 6.69 13.26 7.70
CA HIS A 151 7.00 14.35 8.64
C HIS A 151 6.74 15.75 8.07
N TYR A 152 6.72 15.90 6.74
CA TYR A 152 6.52 17.18 6.09
C TYR A 152 5.76 17.03 4.77
N LEU A 153 5.16 18.13 4.36
CA LEU A 153 4.54 18.30 3.07
C LEU A 153 5.44 19.16 2.19
N GLN A 154 5.64 18.74 0.95
CA GLN A 154 6.42 19.49 -0.03
C GLN A 154 5.72 19.49 -1.39
N CYS A 155 5.51 20.68 -1.95
CA CYS A 155 5.04 20.81 -3.33
C CYS A 155 6.12 20.34 -4.31
N GLN A 156 5.77 19.47 -5.25
CA GLN A 156 6.72 18.95 -6.25
C GLN A 156 7.01 19.95 -7.38
N THR A 157 6.31 21.08 -7.44
CA THR A 157 6.54 22.12 -8.45
C THR A 157 7.37 23.28 -7.93
N CYS A 158 6.91 23.95 -6.87
CA CYS A 158 7.59 25.15 -6.36
C CYS A 158 8.39 24.88 -5.07
N TYR A 159 8.44 23.62 -4.63
CA TYR A 159 9.18 23.18 -3.43
C TYR A 159 8.76 23.84 -2.13
N ALA A 160 7.60 24.51 -2.09
CA ALA A 160 6.98 25.03 -0.89
C ALA A 160 6.82 23.92 0.16
N GLN A 161 7.27 24.18 1.38
CA GLN A 161 7.25 23.21 2.47
C GLN A 161 6.29 23.62 3.58
N THR A 162 5.70 22.63 4.23
CA THR A 162 4.95 22.79 5.47
C THR A 162 5.30 21.62 6.37
N VAL A 163 5.92 21.91 7.52
CA VAL A 163 6.26 20.89 8.52
C VAL A 163 5.00 20.48 9.24
N SER A 164 4.81 19.17 9.43
CA SER A 164 3.76 18.67 10.30
C SER A 164 4.24 18.76 11.73
N PRO A 165 3.49 19.36 12.66
CA PRO A 165 3.70 19.02 14.06
C PRO A 165 3.48 17.51 14.17
N SER A 166 4.52 16.75 14.49
CA SER A 166 4.41 15.32 14.77
C SER A 166 4.40 15.16 16.27
N THR A 167 3.33 14.61 16.84
CA THR A 167 3.31 14.21 18.24
C THR A 167 3.81 12.78 18.30
N VAL A 168 4.85 12.52 19.12
CA VAL A 168 5.30 11.16 19.37
C VAL A 168 4.18 10.39 20.08
N VAL A 169 3.75 9.30 19.47
CA VAL A 169 2.74 8.40 20.02
C VAL A 169 3.43 7.42 20.96
N ALA A 170 2.86 7.24 22.15
CA ALA A 170 3.35 6.26 23.11
C ALA A 170 3.19 4.83 22.58
N ALA A 171 4.09 3.93 22.98
CA ALA A 171 3.98 2.52 22.65
C ALA A 171 2.66 1.93 23.21
N PRO A 172 1.92 1.12 22.42
CA PRO A 172 0.73 0.44 22.90
C PRO A 172 1.04 -0.44 24.11
N GLN A 173 0.30 -0.25 25.19
CA GLN A 173 0.42 -1.08 26.38
C GLN A 173 -0.17 -2.45 26.09
N LEU A 174 0.55 -3.50 26.48
CA LEU A 174 0.05 -4.87 26.37
C LEU A 174 -0.88 -5.14 27.56
N ASP A 175 -2.10 -5.56 27.27
CA ASP A 175 -3.13 -5.89 28.25
C ASP A 175 -3.72 -7.27 27.99
N VAL A 176 -4.73 -7.65 28.78
CA VAL A 176 -5.41 -8.95 28.68
C VAL A 176 -6.14 -9.17 27.34
N THR A 177 -6.38 -8.11 26.57
CA THR A 177 -7.02 -8.18 25.25
C THR A 177 -6.01 -8.28 24.11
N THR A 178 -4.73 -8.07 24.43
CA THR A 178 -3.65 -8.11 23.46
C THR A 178 -3.41 -9.55 23.02
N PRO A 179 -3.52 -9.85 21.71
CA PRO A 179 -3.33 -11.21 21.22
C PRO A 179 -1.95 -11.77 21.56
N THR A 180 -1.91 -13.04 21.97
CA THR A 180 -0.70 -13.75 22.37
C THR A 180 -0.33 -14.83 21.34
N LEU A 181 0.79 -15.54 21.55
CA LEU A 181 1.18 -16.65 20.69
C LEU A 181 0.09 -17.74 20.60
N GLN A 182 -0.72 -17.91 21.64
CA GLN A 182 -1.80 -18.90 21.70
C GLN A 182 -2.97 -18.55 20.76
N ASP A 183 -3.12 -17.29 20.34
CA ASP A 183 -4.11 -16.88 19.34
C ASP A 183 -3.69 -17.18 17.89
N THR A 184 -2.53 -17.83 17.70
CA THR A 184 -2.07 -18.26 16.38
C THR A 184 -2.99 -19.35 15.83
N ILE A 185 -3.44 -19.17 14.58
CA ILE A 185 -4.30 -20.14 13.90
C ILE A 185 -3.47 -20.91 12.88
N VAL A 186 -3.42 -22.23 13.04
CA VAL A 186 -2.83 -23.18 12.09
C VAL A 186 -3.96 -23.91 11.37
N ASP A 187 -3.92 -23.96 10.05
CA ASP A 187 -4.89 -24.75 9.28
C ASP A 187 -4.64 -26.24 9.54
N PRO A 188 -5.64 -27.02 10.01
CA PRO A 188 -5.44 -28.43 10.36
C PRO A 188 -5.00 -29.31 9.18
N SER A 189 -5.31 -28.91 7.95
CA SER A 189 -4.94 -29.64 6.74
C SER A 189 -3.53 -29.31 6.23
N SER A 190 -2.85 -28.33 6.83
CA SER A 190 -1.53 -27.87 6.40
C SER A 190 -0.38 -28.82 6.75
N GLY A 191 -0.58 -29.71 7.75
CA GLY A 191 0.48 -30.57 8.28
C GLY A 191 1.53 -29.83 9.13
N ILE A 192 1.32 -28.55 9.41
CA ILE A 192 2.24 -27.74 10.22
C ILE A 192 2.30 -28.26 11.66
N LYS A 193 3.52 -28.44 12.16
CA LYS A 193 3.78 -28.81 13.56
C LYS A 193 4.16 -27.57 14.36
N SER A 194 3.60 -27.43 15.55
CA SER A 194 3.86 -26.28 16.44
C SER A 194 4.68 -26.72 17.65
N VAL A 195 5.71 -25.94 17.99
CA VAL A 195 6.58 -26.14 19.16
C VAL A 195 6.65 -24.86 19.96
N PHE A 196 6.39 -24.92 21.26
CA PHE A 196 6.43 -23.77 22.16
C PHE A 196 7.53 -23.95 23.20
N LYS A 197 8.32 -22.89 23.43
CA LYS A 197 9.36 -22.88 24.46
C LYS A 197 9.48 -21.49 25.09
N THR A 198 10.03 -21.44 26.28
CA THR A 198 10.46 -20.20 26.93
C THR A 198 11.97 -20.12 26.89
N LEU A 199 12.50 -19.02 26.39
CA LEU A 199 13.91 -18.68 26.40
C LEU A 199 14.15 -17.47 27.30
N GLN A 200 15.42 -17.12 27.50
CA GLN A 200 15.82 -15.88 28.16
C GLN A 200 16.55 -14.99 27.16
N ASP A 201 16.37 -13.68 27.30
CA ASP A 201 17.17 -12.70 26.56
C ASP A 201 18.56 -12.52 27.19
N ARG A 202 19.39 -11.63 26.63
CA ARG A 202 20.72 -11.33 27.18
C ARG A 202 20.70 -10.77 28.61
N HIS A 203 19.56 -10.28 29.08
CA HIS A 203 19.35 -9.72 30.41
C HIS A 203 18.69 -10.73 31.37
N GLY A 204 18.47 -11.97 30.94
CA GLY A 204 17.81 -13.02 31.74
C GLY A 204 16.28 -12.89 31.81
N ARG A 205 15.67 -11.99 31.04
CA ARG A 205 14.21 -11.79 31.00
C ARG A 205 13.57 -12.89 30.14
N PRO A 206 12.40 -13.43 30.55
CA PRO A 206 11.74 -14.48 29.80
C PRO A 206 11.19 -13.98 28.47
N MET A 207 11.33 -14.81 27.44
CA MET A 207 10.72 -14.62 26.12
C MET A 207 10.03 -15.92 25.70
N GLU A 208 8.80 -15.80 25.20
CA GLU A 208 8.07 -16.93 24.63
C GLU A 208 8.44 -17.09 23.16
N VAL A 209 8.66 -18.34 22.74
CA VAL A 209 8.95 -18.69 21.35
C VAL A 209 7.96 -19.75 20.88
N ALA A 210 7.27 -19.46 19.78
CA ALA A 210 6.46 -20.42 19.06
C ALA A 210 7.08 -20.68 17.68
N SER A 211 7.47 -21.92 17.42
CA SER A 211 8.01 -22.38 16.14
C SER A 211 6.96 -23.20 15.40
N PHE A 212 6.71 -22.86 14.14
CA PHE A 212 5.83 -23.57 13.23
C PHE A 212 6.69 -24.18 12.13
N LEU A 213 6.70 -25.51 12.03
CA LEU A 213 7.47 -26.26 11.03
C LEU A 213 6.55 -26.52 9.83
N LEU A 214 6.93 -26.01 8.66
CA LEU A 214 6.16 -26.08 7.41
C LEU A 214 6.62 -27.23 6.49
N ASP A 215 7.65 -27.96 6.92
CA ASP A 215 8.10 -29.22 6.36
C ASP A 215 8.42 -30.23 7.47
N GLU A 216 8.71 -31.47 7.07
CA GLU A 216 9.00 -32.55 8.02
C GLU A 216 10.41 -32.46 8.58
N GLN A 217 11.34 -31.90 7.80
CA GLN A 217 12.75 -31.79 8.13
C GLN A 217 13.05 -30.66 9.12
N GLY A 218 12.18 -29.64 9.20
CA GLY A 218 12.38 -28.45 10.03
C GLY A 218 13.23 -27.37 9.37
N ASP A 219 13.54 -27.50 8.08
CA ASP A 219 14.37 -26.55 7.32
C ASP A 219 13.54 -25.34 6.84
N CYS A 220 12.22 -25.50 6.73
CA CYS A 220 11.26 -24.46 6.41
C CYS A 220 10.36 -24.17 7.62
N ALA A 221 10.62 -23.08 8.34
CA ALA A 221 9.92 -22.77 9.58
C ALA A 221 9.61 -21.28 9.73
N VAL A 222 8.61 -20.98 10.56
CA VAL A 222 8.32 -19.63 11.04
C VAL A 222 8.40 -19.64 12.56
N HIS A 223 9.23 -18.80 13.14
CA HIS A 223 9.36 -18.64 14.58
C HIS A 223 8.83 -17.28 14.99
N ILE A 224 8.06 -17.24 16.07
CA ILE A 224 7.56 -16.01 16.67
C ILE A 224 8.19 -15.90 18.04
N VAL A 225 8.80 -14.74 18.32
CA VAL A 225 9.40 -14.42 19.62
C VAL A 225 8.63 -13.24 20.21
N GLN A 226 8.15 -13.41 21.44
CA GLN A 226 7.47 -12.37 22.20
C GLN A 226 8.11 -12.23 23.58
N GLY A 227 8.64 -11.04 23.87
CA GLY A 227 9.21 -10.66 25.17
C GLY A 227 8.62 -9.33 25.65
N LEU A 228 8.97 -8.93 26.88
CA LEU A 228 8.65 -7.62 27.44
C LEU A 228 9.94 -6.81 27.60
N GLU A 229 10.17 -5.87 26.70
CA GLU A 229 11.44 -5.15 26.60
C GLU A 229 11.23 -3.65 26.38
N PRO A 230 11.61 -2.80 27.35
CA PRO A 230 11.60 -1.34 27.19
C PRO A 230 12.39 -0.85 25.97
N GLU A 231 13.39 -1.62 25.52
CA GLU A 231 14.19 -1.31 24.33
C GLU A 231 13.32 -1.19 23.07
N MET A 232 12.22 -1.95 22.98
CA MET A 232 11.28 -1.88 21.86
C MET A 232 10.50 -0.57 21.85
N ASP A 233 10.12 -0.08 23.03
CA ASP A 233 9.43 1.21 23.21
C ASP A 233 10.36 2.37 22.84
N GLU A 234 11.64 2.28 23.22
CA GLU A 234 12.67 3.26 22.84
C GLU A 234 12.88 3.29 21.33
N ILE A 235 13.06 2.12 20.68
CA ILE A 235 13.17 2.03 19.22
C ILE A 235 11.94 2.66 18.56
N PHE A 236 10.73 2.33 19.03
CA PHE A 236 9.49 2.87 18.48
C PHE A 236 9.37 4.38 18.64
N THR A 237 9.78 4.92 19.79
CA THR A 237 9.79 6.36 20.07
C THR A 237 10.75 7.08 19.13
N GLU A 238 11.97 6.55 18.96
CA GLU A 238 13.00 7.16 18.12
C GLU A 238 12.66 7.11 16.63
N LEU A 239 12.07 6.01 16.13
CA LEU A 239 11.65 5.90 14.72
C LEU A 239 10.53 6.87 14.33
N GLN A 240 9.82 7.44 15.31
CA GLN A 240 8.80 8.46 15.05
C GLN A 240 9.38 9.85 14.81
N ARG A 241 10.64 10.08 15.21
CA ARG A 241 11.32 11.34 14.95
C ARG A 241 11.52 11.55 13.47
N GLY A 242 11.43 12.79 13.05
CA GLY A 242 11.68 13.19 11.67
C GLY A 242 12.35 14.54 11.63
N LEU A 243 13.15 14.74 10.58
CA LEU A 243 13.82 16.00 10.30
C LEU A 243 13.05 16.77 9.23
N SER A 244 13.14 18.10 9.28
CA SER A 244 12.62 18.93 8.20
C SER A 244 13.45 18.70 6.93
N PRO A 245 12.96 19.04 5.73
CA PRO A 245 13.75 18.87 4.50
C PRO A 245 15.05 19.67 4.49
N ARG A 246 15.06 20.85 5.13
CA ARG A 246 16.26 21.66 5.29
C ARG A 246 17.27 20.93 6.16
N ASP A 247 16.80 20.35 7.26
CA ASP A 247 17.65 19.61 8.19
C ASP A 247 18.16 18.32 7.53
N LEU A 248 17.34 17.62 6.75
CA LEU A 248 17.78 16.44 5.97
C LEU A 248 18.88 16.75 4.94
N GLN A 249 19.00 18.00 4.47
CA GLN A 249 20.09 18.42 3.59
C GLN A 249 21.37 18.79 4.37
N GLN A 250 21.26 19.08 5.67
CA GLN A 250 22.35 19.57 6.52
C GLN A 250 22.84 18.54 7.53
N HIS A 251 22.02 17.56 7.89
CA HIS A 251 22.31 16.49 8.83
C HIS A 251 22.69 15.20 8.10
N SER A 252 23.57 14.42 8.71
CA SER A 252 23.85 13.06 8.27
C SER A 252 22.61 12.19 8.49
N TRP A 253 22.43 11.18 7.64
CA TRP A 253 21.37 10.16 7.73
C TRP A 253 21.38 9.33 9.04
N GLU A 254 22.24 9.70 9.99
CA GLU A 254 22.60 9.02 11.23
C GLU A 254 21.68 9.41 12.40
N GLU A 255 20.85 10.44 12.26
CA GLU A 255 19.98 10.91 13.36
C GLU A 255 18.57 10.31 13.34
N VAL A 256 17.97 10.18 12.14
CA VAL A 256 16.59 9.69 11.96
C VAL A 256 16.48 8.76 10.77
N VAL A 257 15.49 7.88 10.77
CA VAL A 257 15.15 7.11 9.58
C VAL A 257 14.37 8.00 8.62
N PRO A 258 14.88 8.28 7.40
CA PRO A 258 14.26 9.19 6.45
C PRO A 258 13.15 8.48 5.67
N PHE A 259 12.08 8.11 6.36
CA PHE A 259 10.94 7.43 5.76
C PHE A 259 10.36 8.22 4.58
N MET A 260 10.28 7.58 3.40
CA MET A 260 9.80 8.22 2.17
C MET A 260 8.92 7.27 1.36
N ARG A 261 7.98 7.83 0.60
CA ARG A 261 7.27 7.14 -0.48
C ARG A 261 8.04 7.30 -1.77
N HIS A 262 8.24 6.19 -2.47
CA HIS A 262 9.15 6.11 -3.62
C HIS A 262 8.35 5.87 -4.91
N PRO A 263 8.78 6.39 -6.06
CA PRO A 263 8.15 6.08 -7.35
C PRO A 263 8.18 4.58 -7.64
N LEU A 264 7.06 4.03 -8.11
CA LEU A 264 6.95 2.64 -8.54
C LEU A 264 7.53 2.48 -9.95
N HIS A 265 8.35 1.45 -10.18
CA HIS A 265 8.97 1.20 -11.49
C HIS A 265 7.97 0.78 -12.58
N ARG A 266 6.83 0.19 -12.20
CA ARG A 266 5.86 -0.40 -13.14
C ARG A 266 4.45 0.08 -12.83
N HIS A 267 4.00 1.08 -13.57
CA HIS A 267 2.61 1.51 -13.58
C HIS A 267 2.21 2.02 -14.98
N THR A 268 0.91 2.00 -15.26
CA THR A 268 0.35 2.48 -16.54
C THR A 268 -0.07 3.97 -16.50
N MET A 269 0.03 4.60 -15.32
CA MET A 269 -0.32 6.01 -15.11
C MET A 269 0.71 6.94 -15.77
N LYS A 270 0.27 8.12 -16.23
CA LYS A 270 1.17 9.20 -16.67
C LYS A 270 1.71 9.94 -15.45
N GLY A 271 3.02 10.04 -15.32
CA GLY A 271 3.72 10.65 -14.17
C GLY A 271 3.94 9.68 -13.00
N ASP A 272 4.69 10.09 -11.98
CA ASP A 272 5.09 9.23 -10.86
C ASP A 272 3.88 8.69 -10.07
N LEU A 273 3.73 7.36 -10.01
CA LEU A 273 2.89 6.70 -9.00
C LEU A 273 3.77 6.27 -7.83
N LEU A 274 3.53 6.85 -6.65
CA LEU A 274 4.31 6.54 -5.45
C LEU A 274 3.84 5.24 -4.77
N SER A 275 4.74 4.57 -4.06
CA SER A 275 4.45 3.49 -3.12
C SER A 275 3.38 3.91 -2.13
N GLN A 276 2.68 2.94 -1.52
CA GLN A 276 1.71 3.28 -0.48
C GLN A 276 2.44 3.63 0.81
N GLN A 277 3.28 2.72 1.29
CA GLN A 277 3.99 2.83 2.56
C GLN A 277 5.20 3.77 2.44
N PHE A 278 5.62 4.31 3.58
CA PHE A 278 6.90 5.01 3.68
C PHE A 278 7.98 4.01 4.06
N THR A 279 9.08 3.98 3.32
CA THR A 279 10.12 2.97 3.46
C THR A 279 11.50 3.61 3.39
N PHE A 280 12.49 2.89 3.90
CA PHE A 280 13.90 3.19 3.69
C PHE A 280 14.70 1.89 3.66
N ASN A 281 15.95 1.95 3.19
CA ASN A 281 16.82 0.78 3.14
C ASN A 281 18.23 1.09 3.64
N TYR A 282 18.77 0.20 4.46
CA TYR A 282 20.14 0.22 4.91
C TYR A 282 20.88 -1.06 4.51
N GLY A 283 22.16 -0.96 4.13
CA GLY A 283 23.01 -2.10 3.79
C GLY A 283 23.13 -2.33 2.29
N VAL A 284 22.76 -3.52 1.82
CA VAL A 284 22.80 -3.88 0.39
C VAL A 284 21.64 -3.20 -0.35
N GLY A 285 21.90 -2.72 -1.57
CA GLY A 285 20.92 -1.95 -2.35
C GLY A 285 19.60 -2.69 -2.58
N TYR A 286 18.48 -2.12 -2.13
CA TYR A 286 17.14 -2.65 -2.35
C TYR A 286 16.71 -2.46 -3.81
N LYS A 287 16.31 -3.53 -4.50
CA LYS A 287 15.96 -3.49 -5.94
C LYS A 287 14.50 -3.83 -6.25
N HIS A 288 13.63 -3.90 -5.24
CA HIS A 288 12.24 -4.33 -5.42
C HIS A 288 11.27 -3.18 -5.60
N ALA A 289 10.43 -3.27 -6.65
CA ALA A 289 9.24 -2.47 -7.00
C ALA A 289 9.36 -0.93 -7.05
N VAL A 290 10.27 -0.31 -6.31
CA VAL A 290 10.44 1.12 -6.08
C VAL A 290 11.89 1.56 -6.29
N ASP A 291 12.08 2.78 -6.78
CA ASP A 291 13.40 3.42 -6.88
C ASP A 291 13.80 4.01 -5.52
N MET A 292 14.69 3.37 -4.78
CA MET A 292 15.05 3.73 -3.40
C MET A 292 16.56 3.84 -3.19
N SER A 293 17.02 4.98 -2.68
CA SER A 293 18.40 5.16 -2.22
C SER A 293 18.69 4.27 -1.01
N THR A 294 19.88 3.65 -0.99
CA THR A 294 20.35 2.81 0.13
C THR A 294 21.54 3.47 0.82
N VAL A 295 21.56 3.41 2.15
CA VAL A 295 22.64 3.94 3.00
C VAL A 295 23.38 2.76 3.65
N PRO A 296 24.72 2.79 3.85
CA PRO A 296 25.41 1.73 4.58
C PRO A 296 24.85 1.51 5.99
N LEU A 297 24.84 0.27 6.48
CA LEU A 297 24.40 -0.05 7.85
C LEU A 297 25.19 0.72 8.93
N SER A 298 26.46 1.02 8.69
CA SER A 298 27.31 1.81 9.60
C SER A 298 26.86 3.26 9.78
N GLN A 299 26.06 3.79 8.83
CA GLN A 299 25.47 5.13 8.89
C GLN A 299 23.98 5.10 9.27
N ALA A 300 23.45 3.92 9.64
CA ALA A 300 22.08 3.82 10.11
C ALA A 300 21.93 4.55 11.46
N PRO A 301 20.78 5.18 11.75
CA PRO A 301 20.56 5.86 13.01
C PRO A 301 20.48 4.86 14.17
N LYS A 302 20.68 5.35 15.41
CA LYS A 302 20.66 4.53 16.62
C LYS A 302 19.45 3.61 16.70
N SER A 303 18.26 4.09 16.33
CA SER A 303 17.03 3.29 16.33
C SER A 303 17.08 2.09 15.38
N ALA A 304 17.61 2.28 14.17
CA ALA A 304 17.81 1.21 13.19
C ALA A 304 18.90 0.23 13.63
N GLN A 305 20.00 0.72 14.20
CA GLN A 305 21.07 -0.13 14.75
C GLN A 305 20.58 -0.98 15.92
N SER A 306 19.85 -0.38 16.87
CA SER A 306 19.26 -1.08 18.01
C SER A 306 18.26 -2.15 17.56
N ALA A 307 17.44 -1.85 16.56
CA ALA A 307 16.52 -2.83 15.99
C ALA A 307 17.25 -4.00 15.32
N LEU A 308 18.31 -3.73 14.55
CA LEU A 308 19.11 -4.78 13.93
C LEU A 308 19.79 -5.67 14.99
N ALA A 309 20.37 -5.06 16.03
CA ALA A 309 20.98 -5.81 17.13
C ALA A 309 19.98 -6.69 17.88
N LEU A 310 18.76 -6.18 18.13
CA LEU A 310 17.66 -6.95 18.71
C LEU A 310 17.26 -8.13 17.82
N LEU A 311 17.11 -7.90 16.50
CA LEU A 311 16.77 -8.94 15.54
C LEU A 311 17.85 -10.03 15.48
N GLU A 312 19.12 -9.65 15.48
CA GLU A 312 20.24 -10.61 15.56
C GLU A 312 20.20 -11.42 16.85
N GLU A 313 20.02 -10.77 18.01
CA GLU A 313 19.98 -11.44 19.31
C GLU A 313 18.84 -12.46 19.39
N ARG A 314 17.63 -12.07 18.97
CA ARG A 314 16.45 -12.96 18.97
C ARG A 314 16.63 -14.11 17.98
N THR A 315 17.25 -13.84 16.82
CA THR A 315 17.56 -14.88 15.82
C THR A 315 18.58 -15.88 16.38
N LYS A 316 19.66 -15.40 17.02
CA LYS A 316 20.68 -16.25 17.66
C LYS A 316 20.10 -17.11 18.79
N ALA A 317 19.22 -16.54 19.61
CA ALA A 317 18.55 -17.30 20.67
C ALA A 317 17.68 -18.45 20.13
N VAL A 318 17.10 -18.30 18.94
CA VAL A 318 16.22 -19.31 18.34
C VAL A 318 16.98 -20.33 17.51
N LEU A 319 17.93 -19.88 16.69
CA LEU A 319 18.62 -20.67 15.65
C LEU A 319 20.10 -20.99 15.96
N GLY A 320 20.70 -20.34 16.95
CA GLY A 320 22.11 -20.50 17.35
C GLY A 320 23.03 -19.37 16.88
N ASP A 321 24.28 -19.38 17.33
CA ASP A 321 25.20 -18.23 17.15
C ASP A 321 25.76 -18.06 15.73
N ARG A 322 25.70 -19.09 14.89
CA ARG A 322 26.28 -19.06 13.54
C ARG A 322 25.18 -19.05 12.48
N PRO A 323 25.27 -18.17 11.47
CA PRO A 323 24.37 -18.22 10.35
C PRO A 323 24.49 -19.57 9.61
N PRO A 324 23.41 -19.98 8.92
CA PRO A 324 23.43 -21.17 8.06
C PRO A 324 24.56 -21.13 7.01
N PRO A 325 25.18 -22.28 6.69
CA PRO A 325 26.30 -22.35 5.74
C PRO A 325 25.95 -21.91 4.31
N ASP A 326 24.67 -21.93 3.94
CA ASP A 326 24.14 -21.45 2.67
C ASP A 326 24.08 -19.90 2.56
N GLN A 327 24.55 -19.15 3.56
CA GLN A 327 24.85 -17.71 3.41
C GLN A 327 26.16 -17.40 2.64
N GLY A 328 26.98 -18.42 2.31
CA GLY A 328 28.19 -18.29 1.48
C GLY A 328 29.51 -18.19 2.27
N ASP A 329 30.61 -18.67 1.68
CA ASP A 329 31.92 -18.87 2.35
C ASP A 329 32.71 -17.57 2.70
N GLY A 330 32.08 -16.40 2.68
CA GLY A 330 32.72 -15.09 2.91
C GLY A 330 31.94 -14.13 3.81
N VAL A 331 30.97 -14.63 4.56
CA VAL A 331 30.03 -13.83 5.37
C VAL A 331 30.76 -13.26 6.59
N GLY A 332 30.51 -11.99 6.90
CA GLY A 332 30.92 -11.40 8.18
C GLY A 332 30.32 -12.17 9.38
N PRO A 333 30.59 -11.77 10.62
CA PRO A 333 30.15 -12.52 11.80
C PRO A 333 28.63 -12.51 12.07
N GLY A 334 27.82 -11.77 11.29
CA GLY A 334 26.41 -11.50 11.55
C GLY A 334 25.43 -12.25 10.65
N TYR A 335 24.18 -12.34 11.07
CA TYR A 335 23.10 -13.00 10.31
C TYR A 335 22.57 -12.16 9.15
N PHE A 336 22.78 -10.84 9.19
CA PHE A 336 22.13 -9.88 8.31
C PHE A 336 23.12 -8.82 7.83
N ASN A 337 22.96 -8.38 6.58
CA ASN A 337 23.73 -7.28 5.98
C ASN A 337 22.83 -6.19 5.37
N GLU A 338 21.52 -6.28 5.62
CA GLU A 338 20.51 -5.33 5.17
C GLU A 338 19.42 -5.18 6.23
N LEU A 339 18.88 -3.96 6.36
CA LEU A 339 17.70 -3.65 7.16
C LEU A 339 16.74 -2.78 6.34
N TYR A 340 15.48 -3.21 6.27
CA TYR A 340 14.41 -2.55 5.54
C TYR A 340 13.29 -2.08 6.48
N PRO A 341 13.36 -0.82 6.98
CA PRO A 341 12.27 -0.20 7.74
C PRO A 341 11.09 0.21 6.86
N VAL A 342 9.88 -0.07 7.36
CA VAL A 342 8.61 0.33 6.75
C VAL A 342 7.72 0.98 7.81
N ARG A 343 7.23 2.18 7.51
CA ARG A 343 6.23 2.89 8.29
C ARG A 343 4.87 2.83 7.57
N TYR A 344 3.90 2.31 8.29
CA TYR A 344 2.51 2.23 7.91
C TYR A 344 1.72 3.28 8.69
N VAL A 345 0.85 4.00 8.00
CA VAL A 345 -0.18 4.83 8.61
C VAL A 345 -1.57 4.19 8.43
N ASP A 346 -2.62 4.82 8.96
CA ASP A 346 -3.98 4.27 8.97
C ASP A 346 -4.40 3.62 7.64
N SER A 347 -5.04 2.45 7.74
CA SER A 347 -5.54 1.62 6.62
C SER A 347 -4.49 1.09 5.64
N GLN A 348 -3.19 1.32 5.88
CA GLN A 348 -2.13 0.73 5.06
C GLN A 348 -1.87 -0.72 5.45
N ARG A 349 -1.82 -1.59 4.45
CA ARG A 349 -1.53 -3.01 4.61
C ARG A 349 -0.47 -3.47 3.63
N MET A 350 0.09 -4.65 3.88
CA MET A 350 0.91 -5.37 2.92
C MET A 350 0.10 -6.56 2.41
N ASN A 351 -0.17 -6.61 1.11
CA ASN A 351 -0.89 -7.72 0.49
C ASN A 351 0.02 -8.96 0.40
N PHE A 352 -0.54 -10.09 -0.06
CA PHE A 352 0.24 -11.31 -0.26
C PHE A 352 1.42 -11.08 -1.22
N HIS A 353 2.62 -11.38 -0.74
CA HIS A 353 3.88 -11.34 -1.45
C HIS A 353 4.84 -12.36 -0.84
N ASP A 354 5.98 -12.57 -1.48
CA ASP A 354 7.14 -13.23 -0.90
C ASP A 354 8.36 -12.32 -1.04
N ASP A 355 9.34 -12.52 -0.17
CA ASP A 355 10.56 -11.73 -0.14
C ASP A 355 11.66 -12.32 -1.03
N GLY A 356 11.34 -13.36 -1.82
CA GLY A 356 12.25 -14.21 -2.57
C GLY A 356 13.02 -13.52 -3.69
N GLU A 357 13.95 -12.65 -3.35
CA GLU A 357 14.79 -11.91 -4.29
C GLU A 357 16.09 -12.64 -4.63
N PRO A 358 16.69 -12.38 -5.82
CA PRO A 358 18.00 -12.91 -6.15
C PRO A 358 19.06 -12.52 -5.12
N GLY A 359 19.71 -13.52 -4.52
CA GLY A 359 20.73 -13.32 -3.49
C GLY A 359 20.20 -13.29 -2.06
N LEU A 360 18.87 -13.38 -1.85
CA LEU A 360 18.33 -13.51 -0.50
C LEU A 360 18.84 -14.77 0.20
N GLY A 361 19.35 -14.61 1.42
CA GLY A 361 19.73 -15.70 2.31
C GLY A 361 18.53 -16.45 2.94
N PRO A 362 18.78 -17.57 3.64
CA PRO A 362 17.73 -18.43 4.17
C PRO A 362 16.95 -17.83 5.34
N ILE A 363 17.46 -16.79 6.01
CA ILE A 363 16.87 -16.24 7.22
C ILE A 363 16.41 -14.80 6.98
N ILE A 364 15.16 -14.52 7.30
CA ILE A 364 14.60 -13.17 7.40
C ILE A 364 14.09 -12.98 8.82
N SER A 365 14.41 -11.86 9.45
CA SER A 365 13.93 -11.54 10.80
C SER A 365 13.24 -10.18 10.79
N SER A 366 12.04 -10.09 11.36
CA SER A 366 11.24 -8.87 11.30
C SER A 366 10.69 -8.48 12.66
N LEU A 367 10.83 -7.19 13.01
CA LEU A 367 10.33 -6.59 14.25
C LEU A 367 9.05 -5.79 13.94
N SER A 368 7.97 -6.02 14.70
CA SER A 368 6.73 -5.25 14.62
C SER A 368 6.60 -4.28 15.79
N LEU A 369 6.39 -3.00 15.51
CA LEU A 369 6.23 -1.93 16.50
C LEU A 369 4.96 -1.11 16.23
N GLY A 370 4.40 -0.53 17.28
CA GLY A 370 3.16 0.25 17.22
C GLY A 370 1.92 -0.64 17.17
N VAL A 371 0.90 -0.23 16.41
CA VAL A 371 -0.41 -0.91 16.41
C VAL A 371 -0.31 -2.37 15.95
N GLY A 372 -1.14 -3.21 16.58
CA GLY A 372 -1.17 -4.65 16.30
C GLY A 372 -1.61 -4.97 14.87
N ALA A 373 -1.17 -6.12 14.36
CA ALA A 373 -1.51 -6.62 13.04
C ALA A 373 -1.70 -8.14 13.04
N THR A 374 -2.13 -8.69 11.92
CA THR A 374 -2.13 -10.12 11.66
C THR A 374 -1.26 -10.40 10.44
N MET A 375 -0.22 -11.22 10.61
CA MET A 375 0.51 -11.82 9.50
C MET A 375 -0.19 -13.11 9.07
N THR A 376 -0.34 -13.35 7.79
CA THR A 376 -0.98 -14.57 7.27
C THR A 376 -0.13 -15.17 6.17
N PHE A 377 0.23 -16.44 6.30
CA PHE A 377 0.88 -17.21 5.26
C PHE A 377 -0.16 -18.02 4.47
N ARG A 378 0.04 -18.09 3.16
CA ARG A 378 -0.71 -18.98 2.26
C ARG A 378 0.24 -19.76 1.37
N SER A 379 -0.14 -20.98 0.99
CA SER A 379 0.57 -21.74 -0.03
C SER A 379 0.43 -21.07 -1.40
N LYS A 380 1.54 -21.02 -2.15
CA LYS A 380 1.53 -20.68 -3.57
C LYS A 380 0.84 -21.82 -4.32
N GLY A 381 -0.13 -21.49 -5.18
CA GLY A 381 -0.77 -22.49 -6.04
C GLY A 381 0.25 -23.04 -7.03
N LYS A 382 0.27 -24.37 -7.26
CA LYS A 382 1.11 -24.94 -8.32
C LYS A 382 0.54 -24.53 -9.68
N VAL A 383 1.28 -23.73 -10.44
CA VAL A 383 1.23 -23.84 -11.91
C VAL A 383 2.05 -25.08 -12.22
N ARG A 384 1.40 -26.19 -12.63
CA ARG A 384 2.14 -27.36 -13.13
C ARG A 384 3.05 -26.89 -14.27
N GLY A 385 4.34 -27.11 -14.10
CA GLY A 385 5.39 -26.54 -14.93
C GLY A 385 5.28 -26.91 -16.41
N SER A 386 5.83 -26.02 -17.22
CA SER A 386 6.40 -26.32 -18.52
C SER A 386 7.38 -27.48 -18.39
N SER A 387 6.90 -28.72 -18.53
CA SER A 387 7.76 -29.84 -18.87
C SER A 387 8.10 -29.69 -20.35
N ASN A 388 9.31 -29.20 -20.64
CA ASN A 388 9.96 -29.50 -21.91
C ASN A 388 10.31 -31.00 -21.90
N SER A 389 9.29 -31.82 -22.15
CA SER A 389 9.45 -33.21 -22.57
C SER A 389 8.76 -33.29 -23.92
N ALA A 390 9.56 -33.33 -24.97
CA ALA A 390 9.06 -33.51 -26.32
C ALA A 390 8.25 -34.81 -26.41
N GLY A 391 7.00 -34.68 -26.87
CA GLY A 391 6.18 -35.76 -27.41
C GLY A 391 5.44 -36.64 -26.40
N GLU A 392 4.19 -36.30 -26.09
CA GLU A 392 3.06 -37.22 -26.30
C GLU A 392 1.70 -36.54 -26.13
N LYS A 393 0.68 -37.15 -26.74
CA LYS A 393 -0.55 -36.51 -27.25
C LYS A 393 -1.51 -36.01 -26.17
N LYS A 394 -2.21 -34.93 -26.53
CA LYS A 394 -3.31 -34.25 -25.84
C LYS A 394 -4.36 -35.21 -25.27
N GLY A 395 -4.46 -35.27 -23.95
CA GLY A 395 -5.69 -35.57 -23.22
C GLY A 395 -6.22 -34.29 -22.57
N VAL A 396 -7.48 -33.96 -22.83
CA VAL A 396 -8.19 -32.80 -22.23
C VAL A 396 -8.49 -33.10 -20.77
N GLY A 397 -7.48 -32.97 -19.91
CA GLY A 397 -7.64 -32.93 -18.46
C GLY A 397 -7.69 -31.47 -18.03
N ALA A 398 -8.84 -31.02 -17.54
CA ALA A 398 -8.98 -29.69 -16.95
C ALA A 398 -7.90 -29.51 -15.85
N ALA A 399 -7.01 -28.55 -16.05
CA ALA A 399 -6.03 -28.17 -15.03
C ALA A 399 -6.79 -27.65 -13.82
N VAL A 400 -6.96 -28.50 -12.80
CA VAL A 400 -7.46 -28.07 -11.49
C VAL A 400 -6.34 -27.23 -10.87
N ALA A 401 -6.45 -25.91 -11.02
CA ALA A 401 -5.61 -24.97 -10.30
C ALA A 401 -5.82 -25.22 -8.81
N THR A 402 -4.80 -25.75 -8.12
CA THR A 402 -4.84 -25.86 -6.67
C THR A 402 -4.90 -24.44 -6.10
N LYS A 403 -6.07 -24.09 -5.55
CA LYS A 403 -6.34 -22.79 -4.94
C LYS A 403 -5.31 -22.52 -3.83
N SER A 404 -4.79 -21.31 -3.74
CA SER A 404 -3.93 -20.89 -2.63
C SER A 404 -4.68 -21.03 -1.31
N ILE A 405 -4.11 -21.76 -0.34
CA ILE A 405 -4.74 -22.04 0.97
C ILE A 405 -3.99 -21.25 2.03
N LYS A 406 -4.71 -20.51 2.89
CA LYS A 406 -4.12 -19.86 4.07
C LYS A 406 -3.79 -20.95 5.10
N VAL A 407 -2.53 -21.05 5.50
CA VAL A 407 -2.05 -22.16 6.34
C VAL A 407 -1.70 -21.75 7.75
N LEU A 408 -1.32 -20.49 7.96
CA LEU A 408 -0.87 -19.97 9.24
C LEU A 408 -1.27 -18.50 9.38
N ARG A 409 -1.87 -18.12 10.51
CA ARG A 409 -2.23 -16.74 10.84
C ARG A 409 -1.69 -16.39 12.21
N ILE A 410 -0.82 -15.39 12.25
CA ILE A 410 -0.03 -15.00 13.40
C ILE A 410 -0.47 -13.61 13.87
N PRO A 411 -0.83 -13.44 15.15
CA PRO A 411 -0.96 -12.12 15.73
C PRO A 411 0.42 -11.45 15.89
N LEU A 412 0.51 -10.20 15.46
CA LEU A 412 1.66 -9.34 15.67
C LEU A 412 1.27 -8.24 16.65
N ARG A 413 1.83 -8.25 17.85
CA ARG A 413 1.73 -7.14 18.82
C ARG A 413 3.00 -6.29 18.80
N HIS A 414 2.95 -5.12 19.45
CA HIS A 414 4.15 -4.32 19.70
C HIS A 414 5.26 -5.21 20.29
N GLY A 415 6.44 -5.17 19.69
CA GLY A 415 7.60 -5.96 20.12
C GLY A 415 7.67 -7.39 19.58
N THR A 416 6.71 -7.84 18.76
CA THR A 416 6.78 -9.19 18.17
C THR A 416 7.91 -9.28 17.16
N VAL A 417 8.79 -10.27 17.31
CA VAL A 417 9.78 -10.65 16.31
C VAL A 417 9.31 -11.91 15.58
N VAL A 418 9.35 -11.89 14.25
CA VAL A 418 9.08 -13.06 13.40
C VAL A 418 10.33 -13.41 12.62
N ILE A 419 10.81 -14.64 12.80
CA ILE A 419 11.94 -15.23 12.08
C ILE A 419 11.38 -16.22 11.06
N GLN A 420 11.69 -15.99 9.81
CA GLN A 420 11.37 -16.85 8.68
C GLN A 420 12.63 -17.63 8.32
N GLN A 421 12.59 -18.96 8.44
CA GLN A 421 13.71 -19.86 8.19
C GLN A 421 13.45 -20.68 6.90
N GLY A 422 14.48 -20.76 6.07
CA GLY A 422 14.56 -21.64 4.89
C GLY A 422 14.30 -20.90 3.58
N LEU A 423 15.16 -21.12 2.59
CA LEU A 423 15.01 -20.57 1.23
C LEU A 423 13.69 -21.03 0.56
N ASP A 424 13.24 -22.23 0.89
CA ASP A 424 12.01 -22.80 0.35
C ASP A 424 10.73 -22.13 0.87
N LEU A 425 10.80 -21.40 1.99
CA LEU A 425 9.66 -20.68 2.52
C LEU A 425 9.16 -19.65 1.49
N GLN A 426 10.06 -18.82 0.97
CA GLN A 426 9.72 -17.82 -0.04
C GLN A 426 9.30 -18.46 -1.37
N ARG A 427 9.80 -19.66 -1.69
CA ARG A 427 9.40 -20.39 -2.92
C ARG A 427 8.00 -20.99 -2.83
N ARG A 428 7.57 -21.42 -1.65
CA ARG A 428 6.35 -22.20 -1.43
C ARG A 428 5.20 -21.40 -0.85
N PHE A 429 5.49 -20.30 -0.16
CA PHE A 429 4.50 -19.52 0.55
C PHE A 429 4.57 -18.05 0.19
N GLU A 430 3.44 -17.37 0.33
CA GLU A 430 3.34 -15.91 0.33
C GLU A 430 2.78 -15.50 1.68
N HIS A 431 3.15 -14.32 2.14
CA HIS A 431 2.65 -13.74 3.37
C HIS A 431 2.03 -12.36 3.12
N GLN A 432 1.05 -12.00 3.95
CA GLN A 432 0.46 -10.67 4.00
C GLN A 432 0.45 -10.17 5.44
N VAL A 433 0.40 -8.86 5.64
CA VAL A 433 0.25 -8.23 6.95
C VAL A 433 -0.88 -7.22 6.89
N VAL A 434 -1.89 -7.42 7.74
CA VAL A 434 -3.08 -6.56 7.82
C VAL A 434 -3.19 -6.00 9.24
N PRO A 435 -3.21 -4.67 9.44
CA PRO A 435 -3.43 -4.08 10.75
C PRO A 435 -4.75 -4.55 11.36
N LEU A 436 -4.83 -4.67 12.69
CA LEU A 436 -6.07 -5.08 13.38
C LEU A 436 -7.22 -4.10 13.10
N ALA A 437 -6.88 -2.86 12.73
CA ALA A 437 -7.79 -1.83 12.26
C ALA A 437 -8.79 -2.28 11.21
N ASP A 438 -8.25 -2.91 10.18
CA ASP A 438 -8.98 -3.27 8.99
C ASP A 438 -9.86 -4.51 9.22
N VAL A 439 -9.75 -5.13 10.41
CA VAL A 439 -10.52 -6.29 10.84
C VAL A 439 -11.68 -5.88 11.76
N GLY A 440 -11.92 -4.58 11.96
CA GLY A 440 -13.05 -4.07 12.75
C GLY A 440 -12.90 -4.26 14.26
N LYS A 441 -11.68 -4.44 14.76
CA LYS A 441 -11.39 -4.47 16.21
C LYS A 441 -11.15 -3.06 16.75
N GLU A 442 -11.66 -2.75 17.94
CA GLU A 442 -11.34 -1.49 18.65
C GLU A 442 -9.81 -1.38 18.89
N GLY A 443 -9.25 -0.16 18.85
CA GLY A 443 -7.78 0.06 18.87
C GLY A 443 -7.11 0.06 17.47
N ALA A 444 -7.94 0.11 16.44
CA ALA A 444 -7.64 0.06 15.02
C ALA A 444 -6.63 1.09 14.47
N GLY A 445 -6.82 2.37 14.77
CA GLY A 445 -6.03 3.44 14.16
C GLY A 445 -4.65 3.57 14.79
N GLY A 446 -3.66 3.94 14.00
CA GLY A 446 -2.36 4.39 14.47
C GLY A 446 -1.20 4.01 13.57
N ILE A 447 -0.01 4.38 14.03
CA ILE A 447 1.24 4.09 13.34
C ILE A 447 1.62 2.65 13.62
N ARG A 448 1.99 1.93 12.57
CA ARG A 448 2.73 0.67 12.67
C ARG A 448 4.06 0.81 11.97
N MET A 449 5.10 0.24 12.56
CA MET A 449 6.40 0.12 11.91
C MET A 449 6.82 -1.35 11.87
N ALA A 450 7.45 -1.73 10.76
CA ALA A 450 8.09 -3.03 10.61
C ALA A 450 9.54 -2.82 10.20
N LEU A 451 10.48 -3.51 10.83
CA LEU A 451 11.88 -3.50 10.45
C LEU A 451 12.28 -4.91 10.07
N THR A 452 12.68 -5.12 8.83
CA THR A 452 12.98 -6.45 8.30
C THR A 452 14.48 -6.55 8.00
N ALA A 453 15.19 -7.41 8.74
CA ALA A 453 16.60 -7.68 8.56
C ALA A 453 16.79 -8.92 7.69
N ARG A 454 17.73 -8.83 6.75
CA ARG A 454 17.99 -9.87 5.73
C ARG A 454 19.49 -9.98 5.46
N TYR A 455 19.88 -11.12 4.93
CA TYR A 455 21.16 -11.27 4.25
C TYR A 455 20.92 -11.27 2.74
N ILE A 456 21.67 -10.45 2.01
CA ILE A 456 21.66 -10.36 0.56
C ILE A 456 23.07 -10.61 0.01
N ASP A 457 23.24 -11.65 -0.80
CA ASP A 457 24.43 -11.87 -1.62
C ASP A 457 24.42 -10.88 -2.79
N ALA A 458 25.21 -9.81 -2.64
CA ALA A 458 25.37 -8.77 -3.65
C ALA A 458 25.85 -9.32 -5.01
N SER A 459 26.65 -10.39 -5.01
CA SER A 459 27.20 -10.97 -6.24
C SER A 459 26.14 -11.63 -7.13
N VAL A 460 25.08 -12.15 -6.51
CA VAL A 460 23.91 -12.70 -7.22
C VAL A 460 22.94 -11.58 -7.56
N ASN A 461 22.72 -10.66 -6.62
CA ASN A 461 21.83 -9.53 -6.79
C ASN A 461 22.24 -8.62 -7.98
N ASP A 462 23.53 -8.45 -8.24
CA ASP A 462 24.04 -7.59 -9.33
C ASP A 462 24.08 -8.25 -10.72
N LYS A 463 24.20 -9.58 -10.79
CA LYS A 463 24.27 -10.31 -12.09
C LYS A 463 22.96 -10.25 -12.87
N THR A 464 21.82 -10.17 -12.18
CA THR A 464 20.49 -10.15 -12.82
C THR A 464 20.20 -8.83 -13.57
N THR A 465 20.87 -7.74 -13.17
CA THR A 465 20.80 -6.42 -13.83
C THR A 465 21.59 -6.34 -15.15
N MET A 466 22.61 -7.18 -15.34
CA MET A 466 23.41 -7.21 -16.57
C MET A 466 22.77 -8.05 -17.68
N SER A 467 22.00 -9.11 -17.35
CA SER A 467 21.40 -9.98 -18.37
C SER A 467 20.14 -9.40 -19.03
N THR A 468 19.51 -8.39 -18.43
CA THR A 468 18.31 -7.72 -18.97
C THR A 468 18.62 -6.51 -19.85
N LYS A 469 19.86 -6.01 -19.89
CA LYS A 469 20.33 -5.00 -20.85
C LYS A 469 20.95 -5.66 -22.09
N LYS A 470 20.15 -6.34 -22.92
CA LYS A 470 20.53 -6.60 -24.32
C LYS A 470 19.29 -6.77 -25.21
N ARG A 471 18.80 -5.63 -25.71
CA ARG A 471 18.25 -5.53 -27.05
C ARG A 471 18.68 -4.17 -27.60
N PRO A 472 19.59 -4.11 -28.59
CA PRO A 472 19.89 -2.87 -29.27
C PRO A 472 18.62 -2.42 -30.00
N SER A 473 18.21 -1.17 -29.78
CA SER A 473 17.27 -0.49 -30.66
C SER A 473 17.95 -0.32 -32.02
N SER A 474 17.68 -1.24 -32.94
CA SER A 474 17.96 -1.00 -34.35
C SER A 474 16.95 0.04 -34.84
N GLY A 475 17.46 1.21 -35.21
CA GLY A 475 16.64 2.29 -35.76
C GLY A 475 17.25 3.68 -35.76
N GLU A 476 18.58 3.82 -35.83
CA GLU A 476 19.17 5.08 -36.32
C GLU A 476 19.16 5.02 -37.85
N ILE A 477 18.25 5.78 -38.45
CA ILE A 477 18.21 6.02 -39.89
C ILE A 477 19.25 7.10 -40.17
N GLU A 478 20.39 6.72 -40.73
CA GLU A 478 21.31 7.68 -41.35
C GLU A 478 20.66 8.30 -42.61
N PRO A 479 20.90 9.60 -42.89
CA PRO A 479 20.35 10.27 -44.06
C PRO A 479 21.08 9.84 -45.33
N ARG A 480 20.32 9.44 -46.36
CA ARG A 480 20.86 9.13 -47.70
C ARG A 480 21.37 10.39 -48.40
N PRO A 481 22.51 10.33 -49.12
CA PRO A 481 22.99 11.44 -49.91
C PRO A 481 22.24 11.53 -51.25
N ASP A 482 22.02 12.77 -51.67
CA ASP A 482 21.45 13.17 -52.95
C ASP A 482 22.06 12.42 -54.14
N LYS A 483 21.19 11.84 -54.98
CA LYS A 483 21.52 11.51 -56.37
C LYS A 483 20.65 12.33 -57.30
N LYS A 484 21.31 13.31 -57.91
CA LYS A 484 20.94 14.03 -59.14
C LYS A 484 20.16 13.13 -60.12
N ARG A 485 18.95 13.55 -60.48
CA ARG A 485 18.60 13.85 -61.88
C ARG A 485 17.36 14.71 -61.95
#